data_AF-A0A519CUU1-F1
#
_entry.id   AF-A0A519CUU1-F1
#
_cell.length_a   1.000
_cell.length_b   1.000
_cell.length_c   1.000
_cell.angle_alpha   90.00
_cell.angle_beta   90.00
_cell.angle_gamma   90.00
#
_symmetry.space_group_name_H-M   'P 1'
#
loop_
_entity.id
_entity.type
_entity.pdbx_description
1 polymer ?
#
loop_
_entity_poly.entity_id
_entity_poly.type
_entity_poly.pdbx_seq_one_letter_code
_entity_poly.pdbx_strand_id
1 'polypeptide(L)'
;DGIDTHVIEFRALDDSTNACFFVTFSAGTDVLQTVAAICWNQLSISDIDQDGVYDKNDECVDTPAGTPGVQANGCSDTDADGWPDSDEIACDLASIGWHLDANIMPVDTDNDGLCDDLDDDDDNDGFLDLDELVSGTDPLDANSKPANRLPACSVHYTLEADGIPATISGTAMIPALSASGAAAAGSGQSVTIPAGNYYIIAVCEDPDGDDITVTVNDITVGPLSGIVQAGAIIEVGPDVAETVDVTITWTDGTDTATSTVTVNLDGSSSSSSIPGFTAGIGLMGLLSAVFVLSRRKD
;
A
#
# COMPACT_ATOMS: atom_id res chain seq x y z
N ASP A 1 56.07 -15.53 -3.72
CA ASP A 1 55.50 -14.69 -4.79
C ASP A 1 55.07 -15.60 -5.94
N GLY A 2 54.00 -16.36 -5.72
CA GLY A 2 53.38 -17.21 -6.73
C GLY A 2 51.94 -16.79 -6.94
N ILE A 3 51.46 -16.85 -8.17
CA ILE A 3 50.03 -16.74 -8.49
C ILE A 3 49.48 -18.15 -8.44
N ASP A 4 48.46 -18.39 -7.62
CA ASP A 4 47.68 -19.63 -7.61
C ASP A 4 46.34 -19.37 -8.29
N THR A 5 45.91 -20.26 -9.18
CA THR A 5 44.70 -20.07 -10.01
C THR A 5 43.73 -21.22 -9.76
N HIS A 6 42.53 -20.88 -9.30
CA HIS A 6 41.42 -21.81 -9.15
C HIS A 6 40.31 -21.47 -10.14
N VAL A 7 39.83 -22.47 -10.87
CA VAL A 7 38.67 -22.36 -11.75
C VAL A 7 37.47 -22.95 -11.01
N ILE A 8 36.39 -22.18 -10.90
CA ILE A 8 35.12 -22.62 -10.34
C ILE A 8 34.13 -22.72 -11.49
N GLU A 9 33.62 -23.92 -11.76
CA GLU A 9 32.57 -24.15 -12.75
C GLU A 9 31.20 -24.14 -12.07
N PHE A 10 30.26 -23.38 -12.63
CA PHE A 10 28.86 -23.38 -12.23
C PHE A 10 28.06 -24.11 -13.32
N ARG A 11 27.40 -25.21 -12.97
CA ARG A 11 26.68 -26.06 -13.94
C ARG A 11 25.15 -26.02 -13.80
N ALA A 12 24.64 -25.14 -12.95
CA ALA A 12 23.22 -25.02 -12.65
C ALA A 12 22.97 -23.66 -11.98
N LEU A 13 23.23 -22.59 -12.72
CA LEU A 13 22.69 -21.28 -12.33
C LEU A 13 21.34 -21.16 -12.99
N ASP A 14 20.37 -20.63 -12.24
CA ASP A 14 19.10 -20.23 -12.82
C ASP A 14 19.36 -19.21 -13.94
N ASP A 15 18.47 -19.18 -14.92
CA ASP A 15 18.61 -18.29 -16.05
C ASP A 15 18.43 -16.83 -15.64
N SER A 16 19.39 -16.00 -16.03
CA SER A 16 19.39 -14.57 -15.72
C SER A 16 20.05 -13.80 -16.84
N THR A 17 19.61 -12.56 -17.07
CA THR A 17 20.27 -11.66 -18.03
C THR A 17 21.63 -11.18 -17.52
N ASN A 18 21.85 -11.22 -16.20
CA ASN A 18 23.05 -10.76 -15.53
C ASN A 18 23.35 -11.61 -14.30
N ALA A 19 24.13 -12.67 -14.48
CA ALA A 19 24.58 -13.51 -13.39
C ALA A 19 25.70 -12.78 -12.62
N CYS A 20 25.53 -12.62 -11.31
CA CYS A 20 26.50 -11.96 -10.44
C CYS A 20 26.82 -12.85 -9.24
N PHE A 21 28.10 -12.91 -8.84
CA PHE A 21 28.48 -13.46 -7.55
C PHE A 21 29.38 -12.48 -6.78
N PHE A 22 29.49 -12.74 -5.48
CA PHE A 22 30.51 -12.16 -4.63
C PHE A 22 31.44 -13.25 -4.11
N VAL A 23 32.71 -12.92 -3.97
CA VAL A 23 33.74 -13.80 -3.40
C VAL A 23 34.18 -13.22 -2.09
N THR A 24 34.06 -13.99 -1.01
CA THR A 24 34.58 -13.63 0.30
C THR A 24 35.79 -14.48 0.62
N PHE A 25 36.93 -13.83 0.85
CA PHE A 25 38.17 -14.44 1.32
C PHE A 25 38.23 -14.31 2.84
N SER A 26 38.40 -15.43 3.55
CA SER A 26 38.52 -15.47 5.01
C SER A 26 39.72 -16.30 5.47
N ALA A 27 40.22 -15.98 6.66
CA ALA A 27 41.21 -16.78 7.39
C ALA A 27 40.63 -17.18 8.75
N GLY A 28 40.18 -18.43 8.86
CA GLY A 28 39.39 -18.86 10.01
C GLY A 28 38.03 -18.16 10.02
N THR A 29 37.71 -17.44 11.10
CA THR A 29 36.47 -16.66 11.23
C THR A 29 36.60 -15.22 10.73
N ASP A 30 37.82 -14.77 10.44
CA ASP A 30 38.08 -13.39 10.05
C ASP A 30 37.90 -13.23 8.55
N VAL A 31 36.97 -12.36 8.13
CA VAL A 31 36.79 -11.97 6.73
C VAL A 31 37.90 -10.98 6.36
N LEU A 32 38.72 -11.36 5.39
CA LEU A 32 39.86 -10.56 4.92
C LEU A 32 39.47 -9.63 3.78
N GLN A 33 38.63 -10.11 2.86
CA GLN A 33 38.19 -9.34 1.70
C GLN A 33 36.87 -9.89 1.17
N THR A 34 36.00 -8.98 0.72
CA THR A 34 34.87 -9.35 -0.13
C THR A 34 35.00 -8.60 -1.45
N VAL A 35 34.96 -9.35 -2.55
CA VAL A 35 34.86 -8.82 -3.91
C VAL A 35 33.42 -9.05 -4.35
N ALA A 36 32.67 -7.97 -4.52
CA ALA A 36 31.26 -8.03 -4.94
C ALA A 36 31.11 -7.64 -6.42
N ALA A 37 29.93 -7.90 -6.97
CA ALA A 37 29.51 -7.50 -8.31
C ALA A 37 30.41 -8.02 -9.45
N ILE A 38 30.91 -9.26 -9.31
CA ILE A 38 31.53 -9.96 -10.44
C ILE A 38 30.39 -10.50 -11.29
N CYS A 39 30.05 -9.76 -12.33
CA CYS A 39 28.89 -10.02 -13.17
C CYS A 39 29.27 -10.35 -14.62
N TRP A 40 28.48 -11.19 -15.28
CA TRP A 40 28.59 -11.47 -16.71
C TRP A 40 27.21 -11.72 -17.32
N ASN A 41 27.11 -11.51 -18.63
CA ASN A 41 25.93 -11.92 -19.39
C ASN A 41 25.94 -13.45 -19.51
N GLN A 42 24.93 -14.11 -18.95
CA GLN A 42 24.80 -15.56 -19.00
C GLN A 42 24.40 -16.00 -20.41
N LEU A 43 25.23 -16.85 -21.01
CA LEU A 43 24.94 -17.50 -22.29
C LEU A 43 24.29 -18.86 -22.02
N SER A 44 23.11 -18.86 -21.38
CA SER A 44 22.33 -20.09 -21.23
C SER A 44 21.88 -20.60 -22.59
N ILE A 45 21.89 -21.92 -22.72
CA ILE A 45 21.42 -22.68 -23.88
C ILE A 45 20.39 -23.75 -23.45
N SER A 46 19.85 -23.62 -22.24
CA SER A 46 18.74 -24.45 -21.80
C SER A 46 17.51 -24.10 -22.61
N ASP A 47 16.78 -25.11 -23.03
CA ASP A 47 15.58 -25.07 -23.86
C ASP A 47 14.79 -26.32 -23.47
N ILE A 48 13.88 -26.15 -22.52
CA ILE A 48 13.20 -27.27 -21.84
C ILE A 48 12.12 -27.90 -22.72
N ASP A 49 11.38 -27.07 -23.45
CA ASP A 49 10.24 -27.44 -24.28
C ASP A 49 10.64 -27.75 -25.75
N GLN A 50 11.88 -27.41 -26.12
CA GLN A 50 12.52 -27.66 -27.42
C GLN A 50 11.80 -26.94 -28.57
N ASP A 51 11.23 -25.77 -28.30
CA ASP A 51 10.60 -24.91 -29.30
C ASP A 51 11.62 -24.18 -30.19
N GLY A 52 12.89 -24.12 -29.75
CA GLY A 52 13.99 -23.46 -30.44
C GLY A 52 14.36 -22.08 -29.87
N VAL A 53 13.71 -21.65 -28.80
CA VAL A 53 14.00 -20.48 -27.97
C VAL A 53 14.56 -20.98 -26.64
N TYR A 54 15.60 -20.31 -26.13
CA TYR A 54 16.20 -20.71 -24.86
C TYR A 54 15.36 -20.18 -23.70
N ASP A 55 15.21 -20.94 -22.61
CA ASP A 55 14.39 -20.61 -21.43
C ASP A 55 14.58 -19.15 -20.96
N LYS A 56 15.83 -18.63 -20.94
CA LYS A 56 16.14 -17.23 -20.60
C LYS A 56 15.49 -16.15 -21.48
N ASN A 57 15.00 -16.51 -22.65
CA ASN A 57 14.42 -15.65 -23.68
C ASN A 57 12.98 -16.05 -24.02
N ASP A 58 12.45 -17.06 -23.33
CA ASP A 58 11.17 -17.67 -23.61
C ASP A 58 10.13 -17.16 -22.60
N GLU A 59 9.14 -16.43 -23.11
CA GLU A 59 7.99 -15.95 -22.36
C GLU A 59 6.92 -17.04 -22.23
N CYS A 60 6.89 -18.00 -23.17
CA CYS A 60 5.94 -19.10 -23.25
C CYS A 60 6.61 -20.45 -22.95
N VAL A 61 6.93 -20.64 -21.66
CA VAL A 61 7.77 -21.72 -21.08
C VAL A 61 7.43 -23.19 -21.39
N ASP A 62 6.32 -23.44 -22.09
CA ASP A 62 5.78 -24.77 -22.37
C ASP A 62 5.36 -24.91 -23.86
N THR A 63 5.93 -24.10 -24.75
CA THR A 63 5.61 -24.14 -26.19
C THR A 63 6.15 -25.44 -26.79
N PRO A 64 5.31 -26.32 -27.36
CA PRO A 64 5.82 -27.62 -27.81
C PRO A 64 6.78 -27.50 -29.00
N ALA A 65 7.83 -28.34 -29.00
CA ALA A 65 8.71 -28.50 -30.15
C ALA A 65 7.98 -28.69 -31.49
N GLY A 66 8.28 -27.82 -32.46
CA GLY A 66 7.72 -27.88 -33.81
C GLY A 66 6.32 -27.26 -33.94
N THR A 67 5.85 -26.52 -32.93
CA THR A 67 4.69 -25.64 -33.06
C THR A 67 4.92 -24.67 -34.23
N PRO A 68 3.95 -24.50 -35.17
CA PRO A 68 4.02 -23.46 -36.20
C PRO A 68 4.09 -22.06 -35.56
N GLY A 69 4.44 -21.01 -36.29
CA GLY A 69 4.27 -19.64 -35.77
C GLY A 69 5.16 -19.21 -34.59
N VAL A 70 6.01 -20.08 -34.03
CA VAL A 70 6.89 -19.74 -32.89
C VAL A 70 7.79 -18.54 -33.22
N GLN A 71 7.68 -17.51 -32.39
CA GLN A 71 8.39 -16.24 -32.50
C GLN A 71 9.67 -16.22 -31.67
N ALA A 72 10.32 -15.05 -31.59
CA ALA A 72 11.59 -14.90 -30.87
C ALA A 72 11.46 -14.91 -29.34
N ASN A 73 10.24 -14.73 -28.82
CA ASN A 73 9.90 -14.82 -27.39
C ASN A 73 9.39 -16.21 -26.99
N GLY A 74 9.47 -17.21 -27.89
CA GLY A 74 9.01 -18.59 -27.64
C GLY A 74 7.50 -18.79 -27.79
N CYS A 75 6.72 -17.71 -27.84
CA CYS A 75 5.29 -17.80 -28.08
C CYS A 75 4.97 -18.06 -29.56
N SER A 76 3.92 -18.85 -29.81
CA SER A 76 3.38 -19.10 -31.15
C SER A 76 2.33 -18.07 -31.50
N ASP A 77 2.40 -17.51 -32.71
CA ASP A 77 1.36 -16.65 -33.31
C ASP A 77 1.33 -17.02 -34.79
N THR A 78 0.36 -17.85 -35.15
CA THR A 78 0.34 -18.55 -36.44
C THR A 78 -0.11 -17.64 -37.58
N ASP A 79 -0.92 -16.62 -37.29
CA ASP A 79 -1.49 -15.72 -38.30
C ASP A 79 -0.83 -14.32 -38.35
N ALA A 80 0.08 -14.06 -37.40
CA ALA A 80 0.94 -12.89 -37.30
C ALA A 80 0.17 -11.58 -37.10
N ASP A 81 -0.88 -11.61 -36.28
CA ASP A 81 -1.70 -10.45 -35.97
C ASP A 81 -1.27 -9.69 -34.71
N GLY A 82 -0.37 -10.30 -33.92
CA GLY A 82 0.18 -9.74 -32.70
C GLY A 82 -0.32 -10.39 -31.42
N TRP A 83 -1.31 -11.29 -31.50
CA TRP A 83 -1.79 -12.09 -30.38
C TRP A 83 -1.20 -13.51 -30.44
N PRO A 84 -0.59 -14.01 -29.36
CA PRO A 84 -0.19 -15.41 -29.29
C PRO A 84 -1.39 -16.35 -29.40
N ASP A 85 -1.22 -17.46 -30.14
CA ASP A 85 -2.24 -18.50 -30.31
C ASP A 85 -2.79 -18.99 -28.95
N SER A 86 -1.94 -19.06 -27.92
CA SER A 86 -2.33 -19.46 -26.56
C SER A 86 -3.34 -18.49 -25.94
N ASP A 87 -3.15 -17.20 -26.17
CA ASP A 87 -3.92 -16.13 -25.57
C ASP A 87 -5.24 -16.00 -26.32
N GLU A 88 -5.21 -16.05 -27.66
CA GLU A 88 -6.43 -16.16 -28.47
C GLU A 88 -7.31 -17.37 -28.09
N ILE A 89 -6.67 -18.52 -27.80
CA ILE A 89 -7.40 -19.70 -27.33
C ILE A 89 -8.04 -19.46 -25.96
N ALA A 90 -7.32 -18.79 -25.05
CA ALA A 90 -7.80 -18.49 -23.72
C ALA A 90 -8.94 -17.45 -23.73
N CYS A 91 -8.92 -16.50 -24.68
CA CYS A 91 -9.98 -15.54 -24.99
C CYS A 91 -11.12 -16.13 -25.85
N ASP A 92 -11.34 -17.45 -25.77
CA ASP A 92 -12.39 -18.22 -26.46
C ASP A 92 -12.44 -18.11 -28.01
N LEU A 93 -11.39 -17.64 -28.69
CA LEU A 93 -11.35 -17.62 -30.17
C LEU A 93 -11.09 -19.00 -30.79
N ALA A 94 -10.60 -19.95 -29.99
CA ALA A 94 -10.38 -21.34 -30.43
C ALA A 94 -11.68 -22.07 -30.78
N SER A 95 -12.75 -21.82 -30.00
CA SER A 95 -14.01 -22.57 -30.10
C SER A 95 -14.74 -22.32 -31.43
N ILE A 96 -14.39 -21.22 -32.08
CA ILE A 96 -14.90 -20.75 -33.38
C ILE A 96 -13.88 -20.90 -34.51
N GLY A 97 -12.64 -21.31 -34.20
CA GLY A 97 -11.55 -21.50 -35.16
C GLY A 97 -11.03 -20.19 -35.74
N TRP A 98 -11.13 -19.10 -34.97
CA TRP A 98 -10.72 -17.75 -35.40
C TRP A 98 -9.30 -17.39 -34.96
N HIS A 99 -8.68 -18.18 -34.08
CA HIS A 99 -7.27 -18.05 -33.65
C HIS A 99 -6.20 -18.21 -34.78
N LEU A 100 -6.63 -18.20 -36.04
CA LEU A 100 -5.79 -18.33 -37.24
C LEU A 100 -6.21 -17.32 -38.31
N ASP A 101 -7.10 -16.38 -37.98
CA ASP A 101 -7.57 -15.33 -38.86
C ASP A 101 -7.11 -13.97 -38.33
N ALA A 102 -6.02 -13.48 -38.91
CA ALA A 102 -5.35 -12.23 -38.55
C ALA A 102 -6.19 -10.93 -38.66
N ASN A 103 -7.49 -11.03 -38.97
CA ASN A 103 -8.44 -9.92 -38.94
C ASN A 103 -9.35 -9.96 -37.71
N ILE A 104 -9.17 -10.95 -36.84
CA ILE A 104 -9.98 -11.21 -35.66
C ILE A 104 -9.05 -11.34 -34.47
N MET A 105 -8.93 -10.26 -33.71
CA MET A 105 -8.19 -10.25 -32.44
C MET A 105 -9.16 -10.38 -31.27
N PRO A 106 -8.68 -10.84 -30.10
CA PRO A 106 -9.39 -10.67 -28.85
C PRO A 106 -9.78 -9.21 -28.59
N VAL A 107 -10.85 -9.02 -27.83
CA VAL A 107 -11.18 -7.68 -27.31
C VAL A 107 -10.22 -7.41 -26.16
N ASP A 108 -9.59 -6.24 -26.20
CA ASP A 108 -8.60 -5.76 -25.23
C ASP A 108 -8.81 -4.25 -25.12
N THR A 109 -9.56 -3.86 -24.08
CA THR A 109 -10.11 -2.51 -23.94
C THR A 109 -9.04 -1.49 -23.59
N ASP A 110 -8.04 -1.85 -22.77
CA ASP A 110 -6.96 -0.96 -22.35
C ASP A 110 -5.66 -1.09 -23.20
N ASN A 111 -5.54 -2.16 -24.00
CA ASN A 111 -4.41 -2.51 -24.84
C ASN A 111 -3.13 -2.90 -24.06
N ASP A 112 -3.26 -3.58 -22.91
CA ASP A 112 -2.13 -4.09 -22.14
C ASP A 112 -1.62 -5.48 -22.57
N GLY A 113 -2.37 -6.15 -23.44
CA GLY A 113 -2.05 -7.47 -23.96
C GLY A 113 -2.76 -8.63 -23.25
N LEU A 114 -3.64 -8.34 -22.30
CA LEU A 114 -4.67 -9.25 -21.81
C LEU A 114 -6.00 -8.91 -22.47
N CYS A 115 -6.79 -9.92 -22.80
CA CYS A 115 -8.13 -9.68 -23.33
C CYS A 115 -9.12 -9.49 -22.20
N ASP A 116 -10.25 -8.81 -22.46
CA ASP A 116 -11.30 -8.52 -21.48
C ASP A 116 -11.85 -9.80 -20.77
N ASP A 117 -11.71 -10.98 -21.38
CA ASP A 117 -12.14 -12.25 -20.75
C ASP A 117 -11.14 -12.78 -19.70
N LEU A 118 -9.91 -12.27 -19.68
CA LEU A 118 -8.79 -12.70 -18.82
C LEU A 118 -8.20 -11.56 -17.99
N ASP A 119 -8.56 -10.31 -18.28
CA ASP A 119 -8.25 -9.15 -17.47
C ASP A 119 -9.25 -9.06 -16.29
N ASP A 120 -8.79 -8.56 -15.16
CA ASP A 120 -9.65 -8.29 -13.98
C ASP A 120 -9.99 -6.78 -13.88
N ASP A 121 -9.38 -5.91 -14.70
CA ASP A 121 -9.55 -4.44 -14.78
C ASP A 121 -9.48 -4.01 -16.27
N ASP A 122 -10.54 -4.28 -17.03
CA ASP A 122 -10.61 -4.21 -18.50
C ASP A 122 -10.21 -2.83 -19.09
N ASP A 123 -10.38 -1.75 -18.34
CA ASP A 123 -10.04 -0.39 -18.76
C ASP A 123 -8.85 0.25 -18.00
N ASN A 124 -8.27 -0.53 -17.08
CA ASN A 124 -7.05 -0.27 -16.30
C ASN A 124 -7.07 1.08 -15.60
N ASP A 125 -8.24 1.39 -15.04
CA ASP A 125 -8.53 2.66 -14.41
C ASP A 125 -8.30 2.62 -12.89
N GLY A 126 -7.92 1.44 -12.38
CA GLY A 126 -7.56 1.12 -11.01
C GLY A 126 -8.69 0.46 -10.21
N PHE A 127 -9.82 0.14 -10.84
CA PHE A 127 -10.95 -0.53 -10.22
C PHE A 127 -11.25 -1.85 -10.94
N LEU A 128 -11.28 -2.96 -10.19
CA LEU A 128 -11.57 -4.27 -10.77
C LEU A 128 -13.01 -4.32 -11.33
N ASP A 129 -13.23 -5.05 -12.41
CA ASP A 129 -14.54 -5.14 -13.08
C ASP A 129 -15.65 -5.60 -12.13
N LEU A 130 -15.30 -6.49 -11.19
CA LEU A 130 -16.20 -6.99 -10.17
C LEU A 130 -16.66 -5.88 -9.22
N ASP A 131 -15.77 -4.98 -8.83
CA ASP A 131 -16.06 -3.86 -7.92
C ASP A 131 -16.88 -2.78 -8.63
N GLU A 132 -16.62 -2.57 -9.92
CA GLU A 132 -17.37 -1.69 -10.80
C GLU A 132 -18.79 -2.19 -11.05
N LEU A 133 -18.93 -3.48 -11.37
CA LEU A 133 -20.22 -4.13 -11.55
C LEU A 133 -21.07 -4.05 -10.27
N VAL A 134 -20.45 -4.18 -9.10
CA VAL A 134 -21.12 -4.02 -7.79
C VAL A 134 -21.50 -2.55 -7.54
N SER A 135 -20.67 -1.62 -7.99
CA SER A 135 -20.89 -0.17 -7.88
C SER A 135 -21.88 0.38 -8.92
N GLY A 136 -22.18 -0.41 -9.96
CA GLY A 136 -23.05 -0.05 -11.06
C GLY A 136 -22.38 0.88 -12.08
N THR A 137 -21.06 0.82 -12.17
CA THR A 137 -20.24 1.52 -13.15
C THR A 137 -19.90 0.60 -14.34
N ASP A 138 -19.33 1.15 -15.40
CA ASP A 138 -19.05 0.46 -16.66
C ASP A 138 -17.57 0.05 -16.71
N PRO A 139 -17.24 -1.27 -16.66
CA PRO A 139 -15.86 -1.76 -16.62
C PRO A 139 -15.05 -1.52 -17.90
N LEU A 140 -15.71 -1.05 -18.97
CA LEU A 140 -15.08 -0.79 -20.26
C LEU A 140 -14.88 0.72 -20.54
N ASP A 141 -15.05 1.59 -19.55
CA ASP A 141 -14.88 3.04 -19.69
C ASP A 141 -14.14 3.63 -18.50
N ALA A 142 -12.84 3.90 -18.67
CA ALA A 142 -11.95 4.41 -17.63
C ALA A 142 -12.35 5.75 -16.99
N ASN A 143 -13.44 6.38 -17.45
CA ASN A 143 -14.05 7.58 -16.84
C ASN A 143 -15.27 7.26 -15.97
N SER A 144 -15.78 6.04 -16.03
CA SER A 144 -16.93 5.54 -15.29
C SER A 144 -16.45 4.89 -14.00
N LYS A 145 -15.97 5.67 -13.04
CA LYS A 145 -15.44 5.12 -11.78
C LYS A 145 -16.49 4.99 -10.67
N PRO A 146 -16.31 4.05 -9.73
CA PRO A 146 -17.02 4.07 -8.46
C PRO A 146 -16.90 5.45 -7.78
N ALA A 147 -17.94 5.87 -7.07
CA ALA A 147 -17.92 7.17 -6.41
C ALA A 147 -16.94 7.14 -5.23
N ASN A 148 -15.88 7.94 -5.28
CA ASN A 148 -14.94 8.10 -4.17
C ASN A 148 -15.66 8.65 -2.92
N ARG A 149 -15.48 7.98 -1.77
CA ARG A 149 -16.04 8.40 -0.49
C ARG A 149 -14.91 8.61 0.50
N LEU A 150 -14.75 9.88 0.88
CA LEU A 150 -13.83 10.29 1.94
C LEU A 150 -13.82 9.31 3.15
N PRO A 151 -12.62 8.89 3.61
CA PRO A 151 -12.48 7.98 4.73
C PRO A 151 -13.22 8.41 6.00
N ALA A 152 -13.69 7.45 6.78
CA ALA A 152 -14.37 7.71 8.05
C ALA A 152 -13.39 7.56 9.22
N CYS A 153 -13.30 8.58 10.06
CA CYS A 153 -12.42 8.57 11.23
C CYS A 153 -13.19 8.63 12.55
N SER A 154 -12.70 7.92 13.56
CA SER A 154 -13.15 7.97 14.95
C SER A 154 -12.00 8.37 15.87
N VAL A 155 -12.31 8.95 17.03
CA VAL A 155 -11.30 9.34 18.02
C VAL A 155 -11.45 8.52 19.29
N HIS A 156 -10.31 8.07 19.81
CA HIS A 156 -10.17 7.33 21.05
C HIS A 156 -9.11 7.99 21.93
N TYR A 157 -9.13 7.69 23.21
CA TYR A 157 -8.06 8.10 24.12
C TYR A 157 -7.66 6.96 25.06
N THR A 158 -6.40 6.96 25.47
CA THR A 158 -5.86 6.04 26.47
C THR A 158 -4.87 6.76 27.37
N LEU A 159 -4.71 6.32 28.61
CA LEU A 159 -3.72 6.89 29.52
C LEU A 159 -2.32 6.58 29.01
N GLU A 160 -1.38 7.52 29.21
CA GLU A 160 0.03 7.30 28.83
C GLU A 160 0.60 6.04 29.50
N ALA A 161 0.21 5.81 30.76
CA ALA A 161 0.66 4.67 31.57
C ALA A 161 0.20 3.31 31.03
N ASP A 162 -0.92 3.25 30.32
CA ASP A 162 -1.48 2.01 29.77
C ASP A 162 -0.87 1.67 28.40
N GLY A 163 -0.15 2.62 27.80
CA GLY A 163 0.38 2.50 26.45
C GLY A 163 -0.71 2.52 25.37
N ILE A 164 -0.29 2.37 24.12
CA ILE A 164 -1.20 2.29 22.97
C ILE A 164 -1.54 0.82 22.73
N PRO A 165 -2.81 0.40 22.86
CA PRO A 165 -3.16 -1.00 22.65
C PRO A 165 -3.13 -1.35 21.16
N ALA A 166 -2.60 -2.53 20.81
CA ALA A 166 -2.59 -3.05 19.44
C ALA A 166 -4.00 -3.22 18.84
N THR A 167 -5.02 -3.31 19.70
CA THR A 167 -6.43 -3.27 19.34
C THR A 167 -7.12 -2.27 20.24
N ILE A 168 -7.65 -1.19 19.67
CA ILE A 168 -8.46 -0.24 20.41
C ILE A 168 -9.78 -0.94 20.78
N SER A 169 -9.92 -1.32 22.05
CA SER A 169 -11.11 -1.97 22.59
C SER A 169 -11.85 -0.99 23.48
N GLY A 170 -13.00 -0.50 23.04
CA GLY A 170 -13.81 0.47 23.78
C GLY A 170 -14.78 1.22 22.87
N THR A 171 -15.66 2.03 23.46
CA THR A 171 -16.47 2.99 22.71
C THR A 171 -15.61 4.17 22.32
N ALA A 172 -15.63 4.54 21.03
CA ALA A 172 -15.00 5.75 20.55
C ALA A 172 -15.50 6.96 21.33
N MET A 173 -14.55 7.81 21.70
CA MET A 173 -14.81 9.10 22.32
C MET A 173 -15.59 10.01 21.36
N ILE A 174 -15.18 10.01 20.10
CA ILE A 174 -15.92 10.60 18.98
C ILE A 174 -16.11 9.49 17.95
N PRO A 175 -17.32 8.92 17.82
CA PRO A 175 -17.58 7.82 16.90
C PRO A 175 -17.41 8.15 15.42
N ALA A 176 -17.62 9.41 15.04
CA ALA A 176 -17.45 9.88 13.68
C ALA A 176 -16.95 11.33 13.68
N LEU A 177 -15.79 11.58 13.09
CA LEU A 177 -15.30 12.93 12.84
C LEU A 177 -16.12 13.56 11.71
N SER A 178 -16.76 14.69 11.99
CA SER A 178 -17.40 15.51 10.97
C SER A 178 -16.33 16.32 10.24
N ALA A 179 -16.14 16.04 8.95
CA ALA A 179 -15.26 16.81 8.08
C ALA A 179 -15.65 18.30 8.06
N SER A 180 -14.68 19.19 8.25
CA SER A 180 -14.83 20.61 7.93
C SER A 180 -14.35 20.85 6.48
N GLY A 181 -15.17 20.48 5.51
CA GLY A 181 -15.01 20.83 4.09
C GLY A 181 -15.89 22.02 3.70
N ALA A 182 -15.49 22.78 2.68
CA ALA A 182 -16.19 23.97 2.19
C ALA A 182 -17.69 23.68 1.90
N ALA A 183 -18.55 24.09 2.83
CA ALA A 183 -20.02 23.98 2.91
C ALA A 183 -20.58 23.17 4.10
N ALA A 184 -19.73 22.67 5.02
CA ALA A 184 -20.17 22.24 6.35
C ALA A 184 -19.58 23.16 7.44
N ALA A 185 -20.30 24.25 7.73
CA ALA A 185 -20.01 25.09 8.87
C ALA A 185 -20.55 24.46 10.18
N GLY A 186 -19.66 24.17 11.14
CA GLY A 186 -19.96 23.85 12.54
C GLY A 186 -20.05 22.34 12.83
N SER A 187 -19.53 21.78 13.92
CA SER A 187 -19.18 22.33 15.24
C SER A 187 -17.83 21.76 15.72
N GLY A 188 -17.01 22.57 16.39
CA GLY A 188 -15.86 22.04 17.14
C GLY A 188 -16.34 20.91 18.05
N GLN A 189 -15.85 19.70 17.80
CA GLN A 189 -16.24 18.54 18.60
C GLN A 189 -15.44 18.62 19.87
N SER A 190 -16.13 18.77 21.00
CA SER A 190 -15.46 18.92 22.29
C SER A 190 -15.71 17.72 23.17
N VAL A 191 -14.75 17.44 24.02
CA VAL A 191 -14.80 16.29 24.91
C VAL A 191 -14.08 16.58 26.20
N THR A 192 -14.59 16.04 27.30
CA THR A 192 -14.06 16.32 28.63
C THR A 192 -13.30 15.11 29.16
N ILE A 193 -12.04 15.31 29.56
CA ILE A 193 -11.15 14.26 30.10
C ILE A 193 -10.61 14.70 31.48
N PRO A 194 -10.46 13.80 32.47
CA PRO A 194 -9.79 14.13 33.73
C PRO A 194 -8.34 14.57 33.53
N ALA A 195 -7.76 15.26 34.52
CA ALA A 195 -6.34 15.59 34.49
C ALA A 195 -5.44 14.33 34.40
N GLY A 196 -4.40 14.38 33.57
CA GLY A 196 -3.46 13.30 33.29
C GLY A 196 -2.78 13.45 31.94
N ASN A 197 -1.89 12.50 31.63
CA ASN A 197 -1.27 12.38 30.31
C ASN A 197 -2.02 11.32 29.49
N TYR A 198 -2.39 11.66 28.26
CA TYR A 198 -3.18 10.79 27.40
C TYR A 198 -2.63 10.74 25.99
N TYR A 199 -2.77 9.58 25.35
CA TYR A 199 -2.71 9.45 23.90
C TYR A 199 -4.10 9.75 23.33
N ILE A 200 -4.19 10.67 22.39
CA ILE A 200 -5.36 10.86 21.53
C ILE A 200 -5.08 10.15 20.22
N ILE A 201 -5.96 9.23 19.83
CA ILE A 201 -5.77 8.32 18.69
C ILE A 201 -6.93 8.51 17.71
N ALA A 202 -6.61 8.94 16.50
CA ALA A 202 -7.50 8.88 15.34
C ALA A 202 -7.40 7.49 14.70
N VAL A 203 -8.54 6.86 14.46
CA VAL A 203 -8.65 5.57 13.76
C VAL A 203 -9.53 5.80 12.53
N CYS A 204 -8.95 5.66 11.35
CA CYS A 204 -9.59 5.90 10.08
C CYS A 204 -9.66 4.62 9.25
N GLU A 205 -10.78 4.39 8.58
CA GLU A 205 -10.98 3.29 7.63
C GLU A 205 -11.66 3.89 6.41
N ASP A 206 -11.16 3.53 5.23
CA ASP A 206 -11.70 3.94 3.96
C ASP A 206 -12.74 2.92 3.51
N PRO A 207 -13.95 3.35 3.15
CA PRO A 207 -15.02 2.44 2.76
C PRO A 207 -14.83 1.87 1.35
N ASP A 208 -13.97 2.47 0.52
CA ASP A 208 -13.67 2.08 -0.86
C ASP A 208 -12.39 1.23 -0.92
N GLY A 209 -11.56 1.28 0.13
CA GLY A 209 -10.35 0.45 0.26
C GLY A 209 -9.06 1.17 -0.08
N ASP A 210 -9.16 2.46 -0.38
CA ASP A 210 -8.05 3.32 -0.77
C ASP A 210 -7.00 3.47 0.33
N ASP A 211 -5.80 3.84 -0.12
CA ASP A 211 -4.67 4.14 0.76
C ASP A 211 -4.93 5.45 1.54
N ILE A 212 -5.01 5.34 2.87
CA ILE A 212 -5.33 6.49 3.73
C ILE A 212 -4.05 7.12 4.26
N THR A 213 -4.04 8.45 4.26
CA THR A 213 -3.08 9.26 5.02
C THR A 213 -3.80 10.03 6.12
N VAL A 214 -3.36 9.85 7.37
CA VAL A 214 -3.92 10.51 8.56
C VAL A 214 -2.85 11.36 9.23
N THR A 215 -3.17 12.63 9.48
CA THR A 215 -2.32 13.58 10.19
C THR A 215 -2.97 14.03 11.49
N VAL A 216 -2.27 13.89 12.62
CA VAL A 216 -2.70 14.40 13.95
C VAL A 216 -1.66 15.38 14.47
N ASN A 217 -2.02 16.67 14.62
CA ASN A 217 -1.13 17.73 15.13
C ASN A 217 0.30 17.67 14.53
N ASP A 218 0.38 17.63 13.18
CA ASP A 218 1.61 17.55 12.36
C ASP A 218 2.27 16.16 12.21
N ILE A 219 1.78 15.12 12.89
CA ILE A 219 2.28 13.75 12.72
C ILE A 219 1.46 13.05 11.64
N THR A 220 2.08 12.60 10.56
CA THR A 220 1.42 11.94 9.42
C THR A 220 1.73 10.45 9.37
N VAL A 221 0.71 9.63 9.15
CA VAL A 221 0.77 8.17 8.97
C VAL A 221 0.04 7.80 7.69
N GLY A 222 0.66 7.03 6.81
CA GLY A 222 0.14 6.73 5.47
C GLY A 222 1.12 7.15 4.36
N PRO A 223 0.79 6.90 3.09
CA PRO A 223 -0.40 6.18 2.61
C PRO A 223 -0.36 4.69 3.01
N LEU A 224 -1.48 4.17 3.50
CA LEU A 224 -1.64 2.76 3.90
C LEU A 224 -3.10 2.31 3.69
N SER A 225 -3.30 1.18 3.03
CA SER A 225 -4.62 0.56 2.87
C SER A 225 -5.13 -0.06 4.18
N GLY A 226 -6.45 -0.08 4.34
CA GLY A 226 -7.16 -0.65 5.47
C GLY A 226 -7.34 0.33 6.64
N ILE A 227 -7.16 -0.14 7.87
CA ILE A 227 -7.37 0.69 9.07
C ILE A 227 -6.06 1.40 9.43
N VAL A 228 -6.08 2.74 9.38
CA VAL A 228 -4.95 3.59 9.73
C VAL A 228 -5.16 4.26 11.09
N GLN A 229 -4.13 4.20 11.94
CA GLN A 229 -4.14 4.78 13.28
C GLN A 229 -3.02 5.81 13.41
N ALA A 230 -3.36 7.01 13.86
CA ALA A 230 -2.42 8.08 14.15
C ALA A 230 -2.77 8.71 15.49
N GLY A 231 -1.78 9.17 16.26
CA GLY A 231 -2.05 9.78 17.55
C GLY A 231 -1.01 10.77 18.01
N ALA A 232 -1.38 11.56 19.01
CA ALA A 232 -0.54 12.54 19.67
C ALA A 232 -0.72 12.44 21.20
N ILE A 233 0.33 12.78 21.96
CA ILE A 233 0.23 12.87 23.42
C ILE A 233 -0.24 14.27 23.80
N ILE A 234 -1.20 14.32 24.72
CA ILE A 234 -1.66 15.54 25.37
C ILE A 234 -1.43 15.45 26.88
N GLU A 235 -1.12 16.58 27.49
CA GLU A 235 -1.05 16.77 28.94
C GLU A 235 -2.23 17.63 29.38
N VAL A 236 -3.03 17.12 30.32
CA VAL A 236 -4.21 17.80 30.88
C VAL A 236 -3.97 18.01 32.38
N GLY A 237 -3.88 19.25 32.84
CA GLY A 237 -3.51 19.57 34.23
C GLY A 237 -4.32 20.74 34.84
N PRO A 238 -4.24 20.93 36.17
CA PRO A 238 -4.97 22.00 36.86
C PRO A 238 -4.40 23.41 36.64
N ASP A 239 -3.15 23.50 36.15
CA ASP A 239 -2.41 24.75 35.92
C ASP A 239 -2.28 25.13 34.42
N VAL A 240 -3.03 24.46 33.54
CA VAL A 240 -3.02 24.70 32.08
C VAL A 240 -4.34 25.33 31.59
N ALA A 241 -4.34 25.81 30.34
CA ALA A 241 -5.54 26.36 29.69
C ALA A 241 -6.71 25.38 29.76
N GLU A 242 -7.92 25.91 29.89
CA GLU A 242 -9.17 25.14 30.10
C GLU A 242 -9.47 24.14 28.97
N THR A 243 -8.80 24.30 27.81
CA THR A 243 -9.01 23.54 26.57
C THR A 243 -7.69 23.27 25.80
N VAL A 244 -7.55 22.07 25.22
CA VAL A 244 -6.47 21.67 24.28
C VAL A 244 -7.10 21.29 22.94
N ASP A 245 -6.64 21.87 21.83
CA ASP A 245 -7.14 21.53 20.49
C ASP A 245 -6.24 20.48 19.81
N VAL A 246 -6.89 19.44 19.26
CA VAL A 246 -6.26 18.40 18.44
C VAL A 246 -6.81 18.50 17.02
N THR A 247 -5.95 18.83 16.07
CA THR A 247 -6.30 18.89 14.65
C THR A 247 -5.99 17.55 14.01
N ILE A 248 -7.01 16.97 13.38
CA ILE A 248 -6.94 15.69 12.69
C ILE A 248 -7.30 15.94 11.23
N THR A 249 -6.41 15.60 10.32
CA THR A 249 -6.64 15.63 8.87
C THR A 249 -6.54 14.21 8.35
N TRP A 250 -7.42 13.82 7.44
CA TRP A 250 -7.36 12.52 6.78
C TRP A 250 -7.69 12.67 5.29
N THR A 251 -7.04 11.86 4.47
CA THR A 251 -7.19 11.88 3.01
C THR A 251 -6.94 10.50 2.42
N ASP A 252 -7.64 10.18 1.34
CA ASP A 252 -7.43 9.02 0.44
C ASP A 252 -6.53 9.38 -0.76
N GLY A 253 -6.00 10.61 -0.81
CA GLY A 253 -5.24 11.15 -1.93
C GLY A 253 -6.06 12.02 -2.90
N THR A 254 -7.37 11.81 -2.96
CA THR A 254 -8.32 12.53 -3.83
C THR A 254 -9.16 13.52 -3.03
N ASP A 255 -9.80 13.05 -1.96
CA ASP A 255 -10.57 13.83 -1.01
C ASP A 255 -9.79 14.02 0.29
N THR A 256 -9.94 15.20 0.90
CA THR A 256 -9.28 15.54 2.17
C THR A 256 -10.28 16.21 3.10
N ALA A 257 -10.25 15.79 4.36
CA ALA A 257 -11.00 16.45 5.42
C ALA A 257 -10.12 16.76 6.63
N THR A 258 -10.49 17.83 7.33
CA THR A 258 -9.89 18.22 8.59
C THR A 258 -10.98 18.40 9.64
N SER A 259 -10.69 18.03 10.88
CA SER A 259 -11.54 18.31 12.04
C SER A 259 -10.67 18.73 13.23
N THR A 260 -11.15 19.68 14.02
CA THR A 260 -10.55 20.07 15.29
C THR A 260 -11.37 19.49 16.43
N VAL A 261 -10.70 18.74 17.32
CA VAL A 261 -11.25 18.18 18.55
C VAL A 261 -10.74 18.99 19.74
N THR A 262 -11.66 19.62 20.47
CA THR A 262 -11.33 20.41 21.66
C THR A 262 -11.46 19.57 22.92
N VAL A 263 -10.35 19.26 23.56
CA VAL A 263 -10.30 18.52 24.82
C VAL A 263 -10.39 19.49 26.00
N ASN A 264 -11.46 19.39 26.78
CA ASN A 264 -11.70 20.17 27.99
C ASN A 264 -11.26 19.38 29.23
N LEU A 265 -10.79 20.08 30.26
CA LEU A 265 -10.51 19.47 31.56
C LEU A 265 -11.83 19.15 32.31
N ASP A 266 -11.96 17.92 32.82
CA ASP A 266 -13.05 17.58 33.74
C ASP A 266 -12.77 18.18 35.12
N GLY A 267 -13.52 19.22 35.50
CA GLY A 267 -13.38 19.94 36.77
C GLY A 267 -13.81 19.14 38.02
N SER A 268 -13.92 17.81 37.93
CA SER A 268 -14.49 16.95 38.99
C SER A 268 -13.49 16.57 40.09
N SER A 269 -12.23 17.00 40.05
CA SER A 269 -11.32 16.90 41.21
C SER A 269 -11.42 18.13 42.11
N SER A 270 -12.16 17.97 43.22
CA SER A 270 -12.11 18.76 44.46
C SER A 270 -11.13 19.95 44.47
N SER A 271 -11.66 21.14 44.27
CA SER A 271 -10.98 22.41 44.48
C SER A 271 -10.52 22.56 45.94
N SER A 272 -9.30 22.09 46.24
CA SER A 272 -8.53 22.60 47.36
C SER A 272 -7.87 23.90 46.89
N SER A 273 -8.65 24.97 46.87
CA SER A 273 -8.15 26.34 46.67
C SER A 273 -7.13 26.64 47.78
N ILE A 274 -5.83 26.62 47.47
CA ILE A 274 -4.82 27.24 48.32
C ILE A 274 -4.77 28.71 47.92
N PRO A 275 -5.22 29.64 48.77
CA PRO A 275 -5.20 31.05 48.44
C PRO A 275 -3.77 31.56 48.55
N GLY A 276 -3.17 31.87 47.40
CA GLY A 276 -2.01 32.77 47.33
C GLY A 276 -0.79 32.19 46.64
N PHE A 277 -0.85 31.97 45.33
CA PHE A 277 0.31 32.22 44.45
C PHE A 277 -0.20 32.74 43.11
N THR A 278 0.38 33.86 42.70
CA THR A 278 0.11 34.56 41.45
C THR A 278 0.80 33.87 40.27
N ALA A 279 0.03 33.65 39.20
CA ALA A 279 0.47 33.59 37.80
C ALA A 279 1.67 32.68 37.48
N GLY A 280 1.40 31.38 37.30
CA GLY A 280 2.19 30.56 36.41
C GLY A 280 1.70 30.74 34.98
N ILE A 281 2.50 31.35 34.12
CA ILE A 281 2.30 31.24 32.66
C ILE A 281 2.73 29.82 32.32
N GLY A 282 1.78 28.89 32.28
CA GLY A 282 2.02 27.53 31.80
C GLY A 282 2.24 27.56 30.30
N LEU A 283 3.47 27.26 29.86
CA LEU A 283 3.74 26.91 28.46
C LEU A 283 3.02 25.59 28.19
N MET A 284 2.08 25.58 27.23
CA MET A 284 1.56 24.35 26.67
C MET A 284 2.67 23.63 25.90
N GLY A 285 2.70 22.31 25.99
CA GLY A 285 3.53 21.47 25.13
C GLY A 285 2.73 20.27 24.67
N LEU A 286 2.43 20.20 23.38
CA LEU A 286 2.19 18.91 22.75
C LEU A 286 3.55 18.19 22.73
N LEU A 287 3.67 17.11 23.47
CA LEU A 287 4.83 16.23 23.39
C LEU A 287 4.56 15.21 22.27
N SER A 288 5.04 15.52 21.08
CA SER A 288 4.85 14.66 19.92
C SER A 288 5.67 13.37 20.09
N ALA A 289 5.01 12.26 20.37
CA ALA A 289 5.59 10.93 20.24
C ALA A 289 4.86 10.17 19.12
N VAL A 290 5.65 9.63 18.18
CA VAL A 290 5.18 8.93 16.98
C VAL A 290 5.00 7.45 17.31
N PHE A 291 3.83 6.89 17.02
CA PHE A 291 3.64 5.44 16.97
C PHE A 291 2.68 5.07 15.84
N VAL A 292 3.06 4.04 15.07
CA VAL A 292 2.30 3.51 13.93
C VAL A 292 1.85 2.11 14.29
N LEU A 293 0.55 1.84 14.19
CA LEU A 293 -0.02 0.50 14.24
C LEU A 293 -0.90 0.36 12.98
N SER A 294 -0.41 -0.38 11.99
CA SER A 294 -1.22 -0.79 10.84
C SER A 294 -1.77 -2.19 11.09
N ARG A 295 -3.00 -2.43 10.62
CA ARG A 295 -3.56 -3.78 10.60
C ARG A 295 -4.16 -4.02 9.22
N ARG A 296 -3.52 -4.91 8.45
CA ARG A 296 -4.14 -5.50 7.26
C ARG A 296 -5.38 -6.28 7.71
N LYS A 297 -6.51 -6.06 7.04
CA LYS A 297 -7.57 -7.07 6.99
C LYS A 297 -6.97 -8.19 6.14
N ASP A 298 -6.75 -9.35 6.75
CA ASP A 298 -6.51 -10.60 6.02
C ASP A 298 -7.76 -10.95 5.20
#